data_AF-A0A7S3HTI9-F1
#
_entry.id   AF-A0A7S3HTI9-F1
#
_cell.length_a   1.000
_cell.length_b   1.000
_cell.length_c   1.000
_cell.angle_alpha   90.00
_cell.angle_beta   90.00
_cell.angle_gamma   90.00
#
_symmetry.space_group_name_H-M   'P 1'
#
loop_
_entity.id
_entity.type
_entity.pdbx_description
1 polymer ?
#
loop_
_entity_poly.entity_id
_entity_poly.type
_entity_poly.pdbx_seq_one_letter_code
_entity_poly.pdbx_strand_id
1 'polypeptide(L)'
;PKHPQAEPFAVFLPPPAAPSARSMARLIAAVAATAASMVSATDGDTWMYTLSGACDAQGDLNGMPFVKQGKTLSGAPYYKALSAERYVYHDPDCEDGMPRWVIDVSRPDVNKTHDLDGDGICDDIGLMTSQYTFHPPTAGEWSMLCDGYKMQFLLFVEGTTTMTVTTTNTPTTTTSRNGTQSTTTTKSTSLMLSGTCA
;
A
#
# COMPACT_ATOMS: atom_id res chain seq x y z
N PRO A 1 8.34 -68.35 37.55
CA PRO A 1 7.84 -69.06 36.34
C PRO A 1 8.15 -68.24 35.07
N LYS A 2 8.98 -68.83 34.20
CA LYS A 2 9.41 -68.27 32.91
C LYS A 2 8.26 -68.29 31.89
N HIS A 3 8.11 -67.24 31.09
CA HIS A 3 8.15 -67.34 29.62
C HIS A 3 8.37 -65.94 28.99
N PRO A 4 9.21 -65.79 27.94
CA PRO A 4 9.56 -64.50 27.34
C PRO A 4 8.82 -64.24 26.02
N GLN A 5 8.65 -62.96 25.66
CA GLN A 5 8.37 -62.47 24.30
C GLN A 5 9.06 -61.10 24.15
N ALA A 6 10.13 -61.02 23.35
CA ALA A 6 10.16 -60.74 21.91
C ALA A 6 10.06 -59.23 21.63
N GLU A 7 11.21 -58.62 21.39
CA GLU A 7 11.36 -57.19 21.09
C GLU A 7 11.11 -56.88 19.61
N PRO A 8 10.54 -55.71 19.28
CA PRO A 8 10.44 -55.23 17.92
C PRO A 8 11.73 -54.53 17.45
N PHE A 9 12.13 -54.88 16.22
CA PHE A 9 13.24 -54.32 15.45
C PHE A 9 13.14 -52.78 15.31
N ALA A 10 14.19 -52.08 15.74
CA ALA A 10 14.39 -50.66 15.48
C ALA A 10 14.79 -50.43 14.02
N VAL A 11 14.01 -49.61 13.31
CA VAL A 11 14.32 -49.11 11.96
C VAL A 11 15.39 -48.02 12.09
N PHE A 12 16.59 -48.31 11.58
CA PHE A 12 17.70 -47.37 11.53
C PHE A 12 17.49 -46.38 10.36
N LEU A 13 17.08 -45.15 10.65
CA LEU A 13 17.11 -44.06 9.67
C LEU A 13 18.54 -43.50 9.60
N PRO A 14 19.13 -43.32 8.40
CA PRO A 14 20.44 -42.70 8.27
C PRO A 14 20.39 -41.20 8.65
N PRO A 15 21.46 -40.66 9.24
CA PRO A 15 21.54 -39.24 9.59
C PRO A 15 21.59 -38.36 8.33
N PRO A 16 21.04 -37.13 8.36
CA PRO A 16 21.18 -36.18 7.28
C PRO A 16 22.64 -35.75 7.13
N ALA A 17 23.14 -35.77 5.89
CA ALA A 17 24.48 -35.36 5.53
C ALA A 17 24.70 -33.87 5.80
N ALA A 18 25.76 -33.54 6.56
CA ALA A 18 26.24 -32.17 6.72
C ALA A 18 26.95 -31.69 5.43
N PRO A 19 26.76 -30.43 5.00
CA PRO A 19 27.47 -29.88 3.86
C PRO A 19 28.94 -29.60 4.20
N SER A 20 29.83 -30.10 3.34
CA SER A 20 31.29 -29.96 3.44
C SER A 20 31.76 -28.59 2.95
N ALA A 21 32.56 -27.93 3.78
CA ALA A 21 33.27 -26.70 3.47
C ALA A 21 34.60 -27.01 2.78
N ARG A 22 34.72 -26.70 1.47
CA ARG A 22 35.97 -26.28 0.79
C ARG A 22 35.73 -26.15 -0.71
N SER A 23 35.58 -24.91 -1.19
CA SER A 23 36.25 -24.45 -2.41
C SER A 23 36.14 -22.93 -2.48
N MET A 24 37.02 -22.24 -1.76
CA MET A 24 37.28 -20.82 -2.01
C MET A 24 38.23 -20.70 -3.20
N ALA A 25 37.99 -19.65 -4.00
CA ALA A 25 38.83 -19.12 -5.07
C ALA A 25 38.73 -19.82 -6.44
N ARG A 26 37.73 -19.41 -7.24
CA ARG A 26 37.91 -19.12 -8.67
C ARG A 26 36.80 -18.19 -9.18
N LEU A 27 37.27 -17.03 -9.68
CA LEU A 27 36.66 -16.10 -10.62
C LEU A 27 35.59 -15.10 -10.12
N ILE A 28 36.08 -13.87 -9.98
CA ILE A 28 35.36 -12.59 -10.06
C ILE A 28 34.73 -12.48 -11.47
N ALA A 29 33.40 -12.68 -11.55
CA ALA A 29 32.46 -12.24 -12.59
C ALA A 29 31.14 -12.99 -12.29
N ALA A 30 30.01 -12.40 -11.92
CA ALA A 30 29.45 -11.09 -12.21
C ALA A 30 28.61 -10.62 -11.02
N VAL A 31 28.85 -9.41 -10.52
CA VAL A 31 27.99 -8.70 -9.57
C VAL A 31 27.18 -7.63 -10.33
N ALA A 32 26.71 -7.94 -11.53
CA ALA A 32 26.05 -6.99 -12.42
C ALA A 32 24.86 -7.63 -13.15
N ALA A 33 23.87 -8.07 -12.38
CA ALA A 33 22.53 -8.48 -12.80
C ALA A 33 21.76 -8.74 -11.50
N THR A 34 20.68 -8.07 -11.10
CA THR A 34 19.67 -7.29 -11.82
C THR A 34 18.99 -6.37 -10.80
N ALA A 35 19.45 -5.12 -10.68
CA ALA A 35 18.67 -4.05 -10.04
C ALA A 35 17.75 -3.36 -11.06
N ALA A 36 17.16 -4.14 -11.96
CA ALA A 36 16.22 -3.72 -12.98
C ALA A 36 14.86 -4.38 -12.72
N SER A 37 14.30 -4.12 -11.53
CA SER A 37 12.97 -4.57 -11.14
C SER A 37 12.22 -3.48 -10.38
N MET A 38 12.20 -2.23 -10.85
CA MET A 38 11.31 -1.18 -10.31
C MET A 38 10.83 -0.11 -11.30
N VAL A 39 11.12 -0.20 -12.60
CA VAL A 39 10.56 0.77 -13.57
C VAL A 39 9.69 0.03 -14.58
N SER A 40 8.54 -0.38 -14.10
CA SER A 40 7.32 -0.40 -14.92
C SER A 40 6.40 0.72 -14.42
N ALA A 41 6.93 1.94 -14.39
CA ALA A 41 6.08 3.12 -14.51
C ALA A 41 5.81 3.28 -16.00
N THR A 42 4.87 2.48 -16.53
CA THR A 42 4.11 2.93 -17.69
C THR A 42 3.53 4.29 -17.35
N ASP A 43 3.52 5.24 -18.30
CA ASP A 43 2.71 6.47 -18.26
C ASP A 43 1.25 6.10 -17.99
N GLY A 44 0.96 5.83 -16.72
CA GLY A 44 -0.29 5.28 -16.23
C GLY A 44 -0.97 6.42 -15.53
N ASP A 45 -1.97 7.00 -16.19
CA ASP A 45 -2.89 7.94 -15.58
C ASP A 45 -3.34 7.37 -14.24
N THR A 46 -2.81 7.96 -13.17
CA THR A 46 -3.18 7.55 -11.83
C THR A 46 -4.47 8.29 -11.51
N TRP A 47 -5.55 7.53 -11.36
CA TRP A 47 -6.86 8.05 -11.00
C TRP A 47 -6.78 8.74 -9.64
N MET A 48 -7.26 9.98 -9.62
CA MET A 48 -7.30 10.84 -8.45
C MET A 48 -8.71 11.38 -8.28
N TYR A 49 -9.10 11.62 -7.04
CA TYR A 49 -10.31 12.37 -6.72
C TYR A 49 -9.94 13.64 -5.97
N THR A 50 -10.64 14.72 -6.23
CA THR A 50 -10.63 15.91 -5.38
C THR A 50 -11.96 16.02 -4.67
N LEU A 51 -11.95 16.10 -3.34
CA LEU A 51 -13.16 16.17 -2.54
C LEU A 51 -13.64 17.62 -2.41
N SER A 52 -14.95 17.82 -2.43
CA SER A 52 -15.59 19.08 -2.05
C SER A 52 -16.93 18.85 -1.35
N GLY A 53 -17.42 19.85 -0.63
CA GLY A 53 -18.68 19.79 0.13
C GLY A 53 -18.53 19.34 1.58
N ALA A 54 -17.30 19.15 2.07
CA ALA A 54 -17.07 18.87 3.49
C ALA A 54 -17.45 20.08 4.35
N CYS A 55 -17.94 19.80 5.56
CA CYS A 55 -18.31 20.83 6.53
C CYS A 55 -17.10 21.59 7.08
N ASP A 56 -17.34 22.73 7.73
CA ASP A 56 -16.27 23.60 8.26
C ASP A 56 -15.27 22.88 9.18
N ALA A 57 -15.75 21.94 10.01
CA ALA A 57 -14.90 21.15 10.91
C ALA A 57 -13.95 20.19 10.17
N GLN A 58 -14.33 19.76 8.96
CA GLN A 58 -13.53 18.93 8.05
C GLN A 58 -13.14 19.71 6.78
N GLY A 59 -13.07 21.04 6.91
CA GLY A 59 -12.88 21.93 5.76
C GLY A 59 -11.54 21.74 5.05
N ASP A 60 -10.56 21.14 5.74
CA ASP A 60 -9.26 20.76 5.18
C ASP A 60 -9.35 19.68 4.10
N LEU A 61 -10.40 18.85 4.11
CA LEU A 61 -10.66 17.86 3.06
C LEU A 61 -11.11 18.51 1.74
N ASN A 62 -11.65 19.73 1.78
CA ASN A 62 -12.10 20.42 0.56
C ASN A 62 -10.88 20.82 -0.30
N GLY A 63 -10.88 20.39 -1.57
CA GLY A 63 -9.77 20.58 -2.48
C GLY A 63 -8.62 19.60 -2.27
N MET A 64 -8.74 18.65 -1.34
CA MET A 64 -7.68 17.67 -1.06
C MET A 64 -7.66 16.58 -2.15
N PRO A 65 -6.50 16.35 -2.79
CA PRO A 65 -6.34 15.29 -3.78
C PRO A 65 -6.11 13.92 -3.11
N PHE A 66 -6.94 12.95 -3.48
CA PHE A 66 -6.89 11.55 -3.08
C PHE A 66 -6.41 10.69 -4.26
N VAL A 67 -5.20 10.15 -4.14
CA VAL A 67 -4.56 9.36 -5.19
C VAL A 67 -4.72 7.87 -4.91
N LYS A 68 -5.14 7.12 -5.92
CA LYS A 68 -5.29 5.66 -5.83
C LYS A 68 -3.96 5.00 -5.46
N GLN A 69 -3.95 4.21 -4.40
CA GLN A 69 -2.76 3.51 -3.92
C GLN A 69 -2.75 2.02 -4.29
N GLY A 70 -3.92 1.42 -4.51
CA GLY A 70 -4.02 0.00 -4.81
C GLY A 70 -5.45 -0.51 -4.69
N LYS A 71 -5.57 -1.78 -4.30
CA LYS A 71 -6.83 -2.45 -4.00
C LYS A 71 -6.74 -3.17 -2.67
N THR A 72 -7.86 -3.27 -1.95
CA THR A 72 -8.01 -4.12 -0.77
C THR A 72 -8.27 -5.57 -1.20
N LEU A 73 -8.35 -6.50 -0.24
CA LEU A 73 -8.58 -7.92 -0.52
C LEU A 73 -9.92 -8.18 -1.23
N SER A 74 -10.93 -7.33 -1.00
CA SER A 74 -12.22 -7.39 -1.70
C SER A 74 -12.14 -6.98 -3.18
N GLY A 75 -11.01 -6.40 -3.60
CA GLY A 75 -10.78 -5.90 -4.95
C GLY A 75 -11.22 -4.44 -5.16
N ALA A 76 -11.84 -3.81 -4.16
CA ALA A 76 -12.16 -2.39 -4.17
C ALA A 76 -10.88 -1.54 -4.11
N PRO A 77 -10.81 -0.41 -4.84
CA PRO A 77 -9.67 0.48 -4.73
C PRO A 77 -9.64 1.21 -3.38
N TYR A 78 -8.45 1.59 -2.95
CA TYR A 78 -8.29 2.58 -1.87
C TYR A 78 -7.40 3.72 -2.33
N TYR A 79 -7.65 4.89 -1.74
CA TYR A 79 -7.03 6.16 -2.08
C TYR A 79 -6.40 6.74 -0.82
N LYS A 80 -5.29 7.47 -1.00
CA LYS A 80 -4.62 8.21 0.07
C LYS A 80 -4.54 9.68 -0.31
N ALA A 81 -4.85 10.56 0.62
CA ALA A 81 -4.60 11.98 0.48
C ALA A 81 -3.10 12.27 0.33
N LEU A 82 -2.74 13.18 -0.56
CA LEU A 82 -1.32 13.52 -0.77
C LEU A 82 -0.70 14.28 0.39
N SER A 83 -1.48 15.13 1.04
CA SER A 83 -1.01 16.08 2.04
C SER A 83 -1.34 15.67 3.47
N ALA A 84 -2.01 14.53 3.69
CA ALA A 84 -2.46 14.10 5.01
C ALA A 84 -2.54 12.58 5.12
N GLU A 85 -2.52 12.08 6.35
CA GLU A 85 -2.92 10.70 6.67
C GLU A 85 -4.45 10.66 6.67
N ARG A 86 -5.01 10.63 5.46
CA ARG A 86 -6.43 10.46 5.17
C ARG A 86 -6.58 9.45 4.06
N TYR A 87 -7.57 8.58 4.20
CA TYR A 87 -7.81 7.46 3.32
C TYR A 87 -9.27 7.43 2.88
N VAL A 88 -9.49 6.95 1.66
CA VAL A 88 -10.83 6.64 1.16
C VAL A 88 -10.83 5.20 0.69
N TYR A 89 -11.74 4.39 1.21
CA TYR A 89 -11.83 2.97 0.89
C TYR A 89 -13.25 2.45 1.04
N HIS A 90 -13.49 1.24 0.50
CA HIS A 90 -14.75 0.54 0.66
C HIS A 90 -14.57 -0.58 1.69
N ASP A 91 -15.35 -0.54 2.76
CA ASP A 91 -15.43 -1.60 3.76
C ASP A 91 -16.73 -2.40 3.57
N PRO A 92 -16.67 -3.69 3.21
CA PRO A 92 -17.84 -4.53 3.01
C PRO A 92 -18.65 -4.85 4.27
N ASP A 93 -18.04 -4.79 5.45
CA ASP A 93 -18.59 -5.31 6.71
C ASP A 93 -18.47 -4.26 7.83
N CYS A 94 -18.47 -3.00 7.44
CA CYS A 94 -18.58 -1.89 8.37
C CYS A 94 -19.91 -2.03 9.14
N GLU A 95 -19.92 -1.72 10.44
CA GLU A 95 -21.01 -1.78 11.44
C GLU A 95 -22.40 -2.27 10.93
N ASP A 96 -22.93 -3.33 11.55
CA ASP A 96 -24.14 -4.06 11.13
C ASP A 96 -24.02 -4.85 9.81
N GLY A 97 -22.80 -5.03 9.32
CA GLY A 97 -22.49 -5.78 8.09
C GLY A 97 -23.00 -5.11 6.82
N MET A 98 -23.09 -3.79 6.87
CA MET A 98 -23.54 -2.99 5.74
C MET A 98 -22.34 -2.40 5.00
N PRO A 99 -22.22 -2.61 3.68
CA PRO A 99 -21.08 -2.12 2.93
C PRO A 99 -21.11 -0.59 2.81
N ARG A 100 -19.97 0.05 3.09
CA ARG A 100 -19.84 1.52 3.08
C ARG A 100 -18.57 1.96 2.37
N TRP A 101 -18.63 3.12 1.73
CA TRP A 101 -17.43 3.92 1.50
C TRP A 101 -17.12 4.73 2.75
N VAL A 102 -15.83 4.79 3.06
CA VAL A 102 -15.29 5.31 4.31
C VAL A 102 -14.23 6.38 3.99
N ILE A 103 -14.25 7.50 4.72
CA ILE A 103 -13.19 8.50 4.79
C ILE A 103 -12.63 8.48 6.21
N ASP A 104 -11.34 8.20 6.35
CA ASP A 104 -10.76 7.85 7.64
C ASP A 104 -9.31 8.34 7.74
N VAL A 105 -8.79 8.43 8.96
CA VAL A 105 -7.40 8.72 9.31
C VAL A 105 -6.54 7.45 9.33
N SER A 106 -7.16 6.29 9.54
CA SER A 106 -6.51 5.00 9.57
C SER A 106 -6.38 4.43 8.16
N ARG A 107 -5.25 3.74 7.93
CA ARG A 107 -4.98 3.10 6.65
C ARG A 107 -5.71 1.76 6.61
N PRO A 108 -6.42 1.41 5.51
CA PRO A 108 -7.04 0.09 5.40
C PRO A 108 -5.97 -1.01 5.30
N ASP A 109 -6.15 -2.07 6.08
CA ASP A 109 -5.41 -3.32 5.97
C ASP A 109 -5.89 -4.07 4.73
N VAL A 110 -5.05 -4.02 3.70
CA VAL A 110 -5.31 -4.65 2.40
C VAL A 110 -5.37 -6.18 2.45
N ASN A 111 -5.09 -6.82 3.60
CA ASN A 111 -5.18 -8.26 3.79
C ASN A 111 -6.42 -8.71 4.58
N LYS A 112 -7.23 -7.77 5.07
CA LYS A 112 -8.49 -8.06 5.74
C LYS A 112 -9.68 -8.01 4.77
N THR A 113 -10.76 -8.70 5.12
CA THR A 113 -12.04 -8.67 4.38
C THR A 113 -13.15 -7.88 5.08
N HIS A 114 -12.92 -7.50 6.35
CA HIS A 114 -13.81 -6.79 7.26
C HIS A 114 -12.94 -6.02 8.26
N ASP A 115 -13.47 -4.95 8.87
CA ASP A 115 -12.76 -4.16 9.89
C ASP A 115 -11.37 -3.76 9.38
N LEU A 116 -11.38 -3.08 8.22
CA LEU A 116 -10.16 -2.84 7.45
C LEU A 116 -9.14 -2.02 8.24
N ASP A 117 -9.56 -1.13 9.12
CA ASP A 117 -8.70 -0.28 9.94
C ASP A 117 -8.35 -0.90 11.32
N GLY A 118 -9.18 -1.81 11.84
CA GLY A 118 -8.80 -2.68 12.95
C GLY A 118 -9.16 -2.20 14.34
N ASP A 119 -10.03 -1.21 14.47
CA ASP A 119 -10.50 -0.72 15.76
C ASP A 119 -11.87 -1.31 16.18
N GLY A 120 -12.53 -2.02 15.25
CA GLY A 120 -13.83 -2.65 15.46
C GLY A 120 -15.02 -1.70 15.51
N ILE A 121 -14.85 -0.44 15.09
CA ILE A 121 -15.90 0.59 15.08
C ILE A 121 -15.85 1.36 13.76
N CYS A 122 -17.00 1.59 13.13
CA CYS A 122 -17.06 2.48 11.97
C CYS A 122 -17.20 3.95 12.37
N ASP A 123 -16.33 4.45 13.25
CA ASP A 123 -16.36 5.84 13.72
C ASP A 123 -15.40 6.69 12.88
N ASP A 124 -15.77 6.88 11.63
CA ASP A 124 -14.94 7.50 10.61
C ASP A 124 -15.25 8.99 10.40
N ILE A 125 -14.36 9.69 9.69
CA ILE A 125 -14.62 11.09 9.31
C ILE A 125 -15.85 11.19 8.41
N GLY A 126 -16.07 10.21 7.53
CA GLY A 126 -17.19 10.22 6.61
C GLY A 126 -17.59 8.83 6.14
N LEU A 127 -18.90 8.58 6.10
CA LEU A 127 -19.49 7.29 5.77
C LEU A 127 -20.58 7.46 4.72
N MET A 128 -20.62 6.56 3.73
CA MET A 128 -21.74 6.47 2.80
C MET A 128 -22.03 5.01 2.47
N THR A 129 -23.24 4.57 2.78
CA THR A 129 -23.71 3.22 2.47
C THR A 129 -23.79 3.01 0.96
N SER A 130 -23.10 1.97 0.47
CA SER A 130 -23.11 1.62 -0.95
C SER A 130 -22.60 0.20 -1.16
N GLN A 131 -23.30 -0.55 -2.02
CA GLN A 131 -22.83 -1.84 -2.52
C GLN A 131 -21.87 -1.71 -3.71
N TYR A 132 -21.69 -0.49 -4.24
CA TYR A 132 -20.88 -0.25 -5.41
C TYR A 132 -19.41 -0.12 -5.01
N THR A 133 -18.55 -1.02 -5.50
CA THR A 133 -17.16 -1.17 -5.03
C THR A 133 -16.10 -0.68 -6.01
N PHE A 134 -16.47 -0.25 -7.22
CA PHE A 134 -15.49 0.06 -8.26
C PHE A 134 -14.77 1.39 -8.05
N HIS A 135 -15.44 2.37 -7.45
CA HIS A 135 -14.91 3.67 -7.06
C HIS A 135 -15.89 4.35 -6.08
N PRO A 136 -15.43 5.33 -5.28
CA PRO A 136 -16.34 6.14 -4.48
C PRO A 136 -17.37 6.83 -5.39
N PRO A 137 -18.64 6.95 -4.99
CA PRO A 137 -19.60 7.76 -5.72
C PRO A 137 -19.12 9.18 -5.93
N THR A 138 -19.21 9.66 -7.17
CA THR A 138 -18.75 10.99 -7.58
C THR A 138 -19.57 12.10 -6.96
N ALA A 139 -20.80 11.84 -6.57
CA ALA A 139 -21.66 12.73 -5.80
C ALA A 139 -22.59 11.91 -4.90
N GLY A 140 -22.86 12.40 -3.69
CA GLY A 140 -23.80 11.72 -2.78
C GLY A 140 -23.88 12.34 -1.40
N GLU A 141 -24.84 11.88 -0.61
CA GLU A 141 -24.96 12.24 0.81
C GLU A 141 -24.11 11.29 1.66
N TRP A 142 -23.23 11.88 2.48
CA TRP A 142 -22.35 11.19 3.41
C TRP A 142 -22.71 11.59 4.83
N SER A 143 -22.72 10.64 5.76
CA SER A 143 -22.69 10.96 7.20
C SER A 143 -21.27 11.37 7.56
N MET A 144 -21.05 12.64 7.87
CA MET A 144 -19.71 13.21 8.12
C MET A 144 -19.59 13.71 9.56
N LEU A 145 -18.45 13.45 10.18
CA LEU A 145 -18.10 13.92 11.51
C LEU A 145 -17.77 15.41 11.46
N CYS A 146 -18.74 16.24 11.80
CA CYS A 146 -18.62 17.69 11.94
C CYS A 146 -18.65 18.04 13.44
N ASP A 147 -19.58 18.89 13.88
CA ASP A 147 -19.97 19.00 15.29
C ASP A 147 -20.97 17.87 15.64
N GLY A 148 -20.47 16.64 15.61
CA GLY A 148 -21.26 15.41 15.54
C GLY A 148 -21.57 14.98 14.10
N TYR A 149 -22.16 13.80 13.94
CA TYR A 149 -22.50 13.26 12.62
C TYR A 149 -23.65 14.03 11.97
N LYS A 150 -23.40 14.53 10.77
CA LYS A 150 -24.38 15.26 9.95
C LYS A 150 -24.32 14.75 8.52
N MET A 151 -25.47 14.71 7.87
CA MET A 151 -25.52 14.45 6.43
C MET A 151 -24.91 15.62 5.68
N GLN A 152 -23.93 15.33 4.83
CA GLN A 152 -23.27 16.29 3.96
C GLN A 152 -23.24 15.78 2.53
N PHE A 153 -23.58 16.66 1.60
CA PHE A 153 -23.49 16.35 0.19
C PHE A 153 -22.05 16.56 -0.28
N LEU A 154 -21.35 15.46 -0.56
CA LEU A 154 -19.97 15.50 -1.03
C LEU A 154 -19.92 15.27 -2.54
N LEU A 155 -18.95 15.92 -3.17
CA LEU A 155 -18.59 15.74 -4.57
C LEU A 155 -17.14 15.28 -4.67
N PHE A 156 -16.93 14.11 -5.26
CA PHE A 156 -15.65 13.54 -5.63
C PHE A 156 -15.42 13.81 -7.12
N VAL A 157 -14.64 14.84 -7.42
CA VAL A 157 -14.31 15.22 -8.80
C VAL A 157 -13.17 14.33 -9.29
N GLU A 158 -13.43 13.56 -10.34
CA GLU A 158 -12.42 12.73 -11.01
C GLU A 158 -11.36 13.60 -11.68
N GLY A 159 -10.11 13.21 -11.50
CA GLY A 159 -8.97 13.77 -12.21
C GLY A 159 -8.00 12.67 -12.59
N THR A 160 -7.21 12.94 -13.62
CA THR A 160 -6.03 12.15 -13.92
C THR A 160 -4.81 12.94 -13.49
N THR A 161 -3.86 12.22 -12.92
CA THR A 161 -2.58 12.83 -12.54
C THR A 161 -1.48 12.19 -13.35
N THR A 162 -0.77 13.02 -14.11
CA THR A 162 0.45 12.62 -14.78
C THR A 162 1.58 12.66 -13.77
N MET A 163 2.00 11.48 -13.30
CA MET A 163 3.19 11.37 -12.46
C MET A 163 4.43 11.59 -13.33
N THR A 164 5.04 12.78 -13.25
CA THR A 164 6.31 13.03 -13.94
C THR A 164 7.43 12.46 -13.06
N VAL A 165 7.90 11.26 -13.40
CA VAL A 165 9.04 10.64 -12.72
C VAL A 165 10.32 11.34 -13.17
N THR A 166 10.83 12.25 -12.34
CA THR A 166 12.12 12.91 -12.62
C THR A 166 13.24 12.04 -12.03
N THR A 167 13.97 11.37 -12.90
CA THR A 167 15.15 10.59 -12.49
C THR A 167 16.35 11.52 -12.41
N THR A 168 16.69 11.99 -11.21
CA THR A 168 17.91 12.79 -11.00
C THR A 168 19.07 11.84 -10.70
N ASN A 169 19.94 11.66 -11.70
CA ASN A 169 21.21 10.98 -11.49
C ASN A 169 22.16 11.93 -10.75
N THR A 170 22.17 11.88 -9.42
CA THR A 170 23.19 12.59 -8.63
C THR A 170 24.47 11.77 -8.61
N PRO A 171 25.58 12.24 -9.20
CA PRO A 171 26.87 11.58 -9.05
C PRO A 171 27.38 11.76 -7.61
N THR A 172 27.44 10.66 -6.85
CA THR A 172 28.07 10.65 -5.51
C THR A 172 29.57 10.42 -5.67
N THR A 173 30.38 11.44 -5.39
CA THR A 173 31.85 11.33 -5.36
C THR A 173 32.31 10.86 -3.98
N THR A 174 32.60 9.57 -3.84
CA THR A 174 33.16 9.01 -2.59
C THR A 174 34.68 9.10 -2.61
N THR A 175 35.26 10.03 -1.86
CA THR A 175 36.72 10.13 -1.70
C THR A 175 37.22 9.05 -0.73
N SER A 176 37.72 7.94 -1.27
CA SER A 176 38.45 6.91 -0.50
C SER A 176 39.91 7.29 -0.35
N ARG A 177 40.45 7.21 0.87
CA ARG A 177 41.81 7.61 1.24
C ARG A 177 42.87 6.54 0.95
N ASN A 178 42.50 5.38 0.40
CA ASN A 178 43.45 4.35 -0.04
C ASN A 178 43.00 3.80 -1.39
N GLY A 179 43.89 3.89 -2.39
CA GLY A 179 43.61 3.70 -3.80
C GLY A 179 42.99 2.34 -4.14
N THR A 180 41.68 2.34 -4.32
CA THR A 180 40.93 1.46 -5.23
C THR A 180 39.60 2.18 -5.49
N GLN A 181 39.45 2.76 -6.69
CA GLN A 181 38.22 3.47 -7.08
C GLN A 181 37.15 2.46 -7.48
N SER A 182 36.08 2.37 -6.69
CA SER A 182 34.81 1.74 -7.10
C SER A 182 33.77 2.83 -7.26
N THR A 183 33.22 2.97 -8.47
CA THR A 183 32.17 3.93 -8.81
C THR A 183 30.81 3.30 -8.52
N THR A 184 30.16 3.67 -7.41
CA THR A 184 28.79 3.23 -7.09
C THR A 184 27.81 4.34 -7.46
N THR A 185 26.92 4.08 -8.43
CA THR A 185 25.87 5.03 -8.83
C THR A 185 24.62 4.79 -7.98
N THR A 186 24.25 5.73 -7.13
CA THR A 186 22.98 5.70 -6.39
C THR A 186 21.92 6.45 -7.21
N LYS A 187 20.94 5.72 -7.78
CA LYS A 187 19.76 6.35 -8.39
C LYS A 187 18.79 6.73 -7.27
N SER A 188 18.44 8.00 -7.18
CA SER A 188 17.36 8.48 -6.33
C SER A 188 16.17 8.84 -7.22
N THR A 189 15.02 8.25 -6.94
CA THR A 189 13.78 8.51 -7.68
C THR A 189 12.93 9.45 -6.84
N SER A 190 12.63 10.64 -7.36
CA SER A 190 11.69 11.58 -6.74
C SER A 190 10.44 11.67 -7.60
N LEU A 191 9.27 11.51 -6.98
CA LEU A 191 7.98 11.63 -7.65
C LEU A 191 7.49 13.08 -7.51
N MET A 192 7.34 13.76 -8.63
CA MET A 192 6.68 15.07 -8.69
C MET A 192 5.27 14.85 -9.22
N LEU A 193 4.29 15.38 -8.49
CA LEU A 193 2.89 15.25 -8.85
C LEU A 193 2.34 16.56 -9.39
N SER A 194 1.87 16.57 -10.63
CA SER A 194 1.19 17.70 -11.25
C SER A 194 -0.18 17.23 -11.74
N GLY A 195 -1.25 17.67 -11.06
CA GLY A 195 -2.62 17.35 -11.44
C GLY A 195 -3.30 18.52 -12.15
N THR A 196 -4.16 18.22 -13.12
CA THR A 196 -5.12 19.16 -13.70
C THR A 196 -6.53 18.63 -13.45
N CYS A 197 -7.38 19.42 -12.80
CA CYS A 197 -8.81 19.10 -12.68
C CYS A 197 -9.49 19.38 -14.03
N ALA A 198 -10.29 18.42 -14.52
CA ALA A 198 -11.05 18.56 -15.76
C ALA A 198 -12.39 19.28 -15.53
#